data_AF-A0A9V1E6I4-F1
#
_entry.id   AF-A0A9V1E6I4-F1
#
_cell.length_a   1.000
_cell.length_b   1.000
_cell.length_c   1.000
_cell.angle_alpha   90.00
_cell.angle_beta   90.00
_cell.angle_gamma   90.00
#
_symmetry.space_group_name_H-M   'P 1'
#
loop_
_entity.id
_entity.type
_entity.pdbx_description
1 polymer ?
#
loop_
_entity_poly.entity_id
_entity_poly.type
_entity_poly.pdbx_seq_one_letter_code
_entity_poly.pdbx_strand_id
1 'polypeptide(L)'
;MEPRAARSRKGEGPRGEQERRRSGGGNIEKDRGLDLVQWTRHMEAVKTQLLEQAQGQLIDLLDRVVQEAIQCYPPQGGPLSSIPPDSLSKAREPSLGKRKIFIIRKSLLDELMEVQHFRTIYHMFIAGLCVFIISTLAIDFIDEGRLMLEFDLLIFSFGQLPLALMTWVPMFLSTLLVPYQALRLWARPRARGAWMLGVGLGCMLLAAHTTVLWVLPVHVALKYQLPPASRCILVFEQVRLLMKSYSFLREAVPGTLCARGGEGMRAPSFSSYLYFLFCPTLIYRETYPRTPNVRWNYVAKNFAQALGCVLYACFILGRLCVPVFANMSREPFSTRALVLSIMHATLPGIFMLLLIFFAFLHCWLNAFAEMLRFGDRMFYRDWWNSTSFSNYYRTWNVVVHDWLYSYVYQDGLWLLGGRARGAAMLGVFLVSAVVHEYIFCFVLGFFYPVMLMLFLVFGGLLNFMMHDRHTGPAWNVLMWTLLFLGQGIQVSLYCQEWYARRHCPLPQTTFWGLVTPRSWSCHT
;
A
#
# COMPACT_ATOMS: atom_id res chain seq x y z
N MET A 1 67.67 39.25 -27.34
CA MET A 1 67.36 38.38 -28.49
C MET A 1 65.94 38.67 -28.93
N GLU A 2 65.80 39.62 -29.85
CA GLU A 2 64.67 39.76 -30.77
C GLU A 2 64.86 38.80 -31.96
N PRO A 3 63.98 38.73 -32.99
CA PRO A 3 62.57 39.18 -33.13
C PRO A 3 61.70 38.04 -33.77
N ARG A 4 60.40 38.12 -34.14
CA ARG A 4 59.61 39.06 -34.97
C ARG A 4 58.11 38.78 -34.69
N ALA A 5 57.21 39.76 -34.47
CA ALA A 5 56.67 40.79 -35.38
C ALA A 5 55.90 40.18 -36.59
N ALA A 6 54.76 40.65 -37.09
CA ALA A 6 53.93 41.85 -36.87
C ALA A 6 52.61 41.70 -37.70
N ARG A 7 51.44 42.11 -37.17
CA ARG A 7 50.55 43.23 -37.60
C ARG A 7 50.10 43.31 -39.08
N SER A 8 48.80 43.55 -39.29
CA SER A 8 48.20 44.88 -39.58
C SER A 8 46.69 44.72 -39.84
N ARG A 9 45.73 45.34 -39.14
CA ARG A 9 45.31 46.75 -38.97
C ARG A 9 44.71 47.43 -40.22
N LYS A 10 43.47 47.94 -40.00
CA LYS A 10 42.94 49.31 -40.22
C LYS A 10 42.09 49.64 -41.46
N GLY A 11 41.06 50.46 -41.17
CA GLY A 11 40.34 51.40 -42.07
C GLY A 11 38.82 51.32 -41.83
N GLU A 12 38.21 52.10 -40.91
CA GLU A 12 37.69 53.49 -41.09
C GLU A 12 36.76 53.60 -42.31
N GLY A 13 35.45 53.87 -42.15
CA GLY A 13 34.90 55.21 -41.90
C GLY A 13 33.76 55.52 -42.91
N PRO A 14 33.03 56.65 -42.83
CA PRO A 14 31.56 56.64 -42.60
C PRO A 14 30.68 57.43 -43.61
N ARG A 15 29.35 57.48 -43.32
CA ARG A 15 28.33 58.53 -43.62
C ARG A 15 27.72 58.70 -45.04
N GLY A 16 26.42 59.02 -45.02
CA GLY A 16 25.69 59.86 -46.00
C GLY A 16 24.74 59.08 -46.93
N GLU A 17 23.43 59.05 -46.72
CA GLU A 17 22.38 60.04 -47.06
C GLU A 17 21.64 59.75 -48.39
N GLN A 18 20.30 59.88 -48.32
CA GLN A 18 19.38 60.32 -49.38
C GLN A 18 18.50 59.30 -50.16
N GLU A 19 17.28 59.16 -49.63
CA GLU A 19 15.95 59.34 -50.25
C GLU A 19 15.59 58.84 -51.68
N ARG A 20 14.46 58.09 -51.67
CA ARG A 20 13.25 58.18 -52.54
C ARG A 20 13.06 57.23 -53.74
N ARG A 21 11.98 56.43 -53.57
CA ARG A 21 10.91 56.04 -54.54
C ARG A 21 11.35 55.06 -55.65
N ARG A 22 10.64 53.99 -56.01
CA ARG A 22 9.21 53.64 -56.01
C ARG A 22 9.08 52.14 -56.35
N SER A 23 8.06 51.49 -55.76
CA SER A 23 7.25 50.38 -56.31
C SER A 23 7.91 49.02 -56.65
N GLY A 24 7.56 47.99 -55.88
CA GLY A 24 7.82 46.59 -56.20
C GLY A 24 7.47 45.58 -55.10
N GLY A 25 6.64 45.98 -54.12
CA GLY A 25 6.12 45.10 -53.08
C GLY A 25 4.88 44.38 -53.59
N GLY A 26 5.00 43.09 -53.90
CA GLY A 26 3.85 42.28 -54.34
C GLY A 26 4.17 40.80 -54.58
N ASN A 27 5.40 40.45 -54.94
CA ASN A 27 5.73 39.05 -55.28
C ASN A 27 6.52 38.28 -54.21
N ILE A 28 7.35 38.92 -53.37
CA ILE A 28 8.30 38.18 -52.51
C ILE A 28 7.64 37.59 -51.24
N GLU A 29 6.61 38.23 -50.68
CA GLU A 29 5.88 37.66 -49.52
C GLU A 29 4.90 36.55 -49.91
N LYS A 30 4.32 36.61 -51.12
CA LYS A 30 3.48 35.53 -51.66
C LYS A 30 4.29 34.27 -51.94
N ASP A 31 5.51 34.43 -52.47
CA ASP A 31 6.39 33.29 -52.79
C ASP A 31 6.86 32.56 -51.52
N ARG A 32 7.25 33.30 -50.45
CA ARG A 32 7.59 32.67 -49.16
C ARG A 32 6.40 31.99 -48.48
N GLY A 33 5.20 32.56 -48.60
CA GLY A 33 3.98 31.95 -48.07
C GLY A 33 3.61 30.66 -48.82
N LEU A 34 3.80 30.64 -50.14
CA LEU A 34 3.60 29.47 -50.99
C LEU A 34 4.62 28.36 -50.68
N ASP A 35 5.91 28.70 -50.54
CA ASP A 35 6.97 27.76 -50.17
C ASP A 35 6.74 27.14 -48.79
N LEU A 36 6.30 27.93 -47.80
CA LEU A 36 6.05 27.43 -46.44
C LEU A 36 4.84 26.46 -46.41
N VAL A 37 3.79 26.76 -47.18
CA VAL A 37 2.62 25.88 -47.29
C VAL A 37 2.98 24.59 -48.04
N GLN A 38 3.81 24.68 -49.08
CA GLN A 38 4.27 23.52 -49.84
C GLN A 38 5.20 22.63 -49.00
N TRP A 39 6.09 23.23 -48.20
CA TRP A 39 6.93 22.53 -47.24
C TRP A 39 6.12 21.83 -46.15
N THR A 40 5.10 22.50 -45.61
CA THR A 40 4.22 21.92 -44.57
C THR A 40 3.45 20.72 -45.10
N ARG A 41 2.92 20.80 -46.33
CA ARG A 41 2.26 19.67 -47.00
C ARG A 41 3.22 18.50 -47.27
N HIS A 42 4.46 18.80 -47.67
CA HIS A 42 5.45 17.75 -47.90
C HIS A 42 5.83 17.05 -46.59
N MET A 43 5.98 17.80 -45.49
CA MET A 43 6.30 17.27 -44.17
C MET A 43 5.14 16.44 -43.58
N GLU A 44 3.89 16.84 -43.82
CA GLU A 44 2.72 16.02 -43.50
C GLU A 44 2.69 14.73 -44.32
N ALA A 45 2.97 14.81 -45.63
CA ALA A 45 3.03 13.64 -46.50
C ALA A 45 4.12 12.64 -46.07
N VAL A 46 5.32 13.13 -45.72
CA VAL A 46 6.42 12.30 -45.21
C VAL A 46 6.07 11.70 -43.84
N LYS A 47 5.40 12.47 -42.97
CA LYS A 47 4.92 11.96 -41.68
C LYS A 47 3.89 10.86 -41.84
N THR A 48 2.94 11.00 -42.78
CA THR A 48 1.96 9.95 -43.07
C THR A 48 2.62 8.71 -43.68
N GLN A 49 3.60 8.88 -44.58
CA GLN A 49 4.34 7.78 -45.16
C GLN A 49 5.17 7.01 -44.12
N LEU A 50 5.82 7.72 -43.19
CA LEU A 50 6.57 7.11 -42.09
C LEU A 50 5.63 6.41 -41.09
N LEU A 51 4.46 6.97 -40.82
CA LEU A 51 3.45 6.33 -39.96
C LEU A 51 2.89 5.05 -40.60
N GLU A 52 2.61 5.05 -41.90
CA GLU A 52 2.18 3.85 -42.62
C GLU A 52 3.28 2.79 -42.68
N GLN A 53 4.53 3.18 -42.94
CA GLN A 53 5.66 2.26 -42.95
C GLN A 53 5.94 1.67 -41.56
N ALA A 54 5.83 2.48 -40.51
CA ALA A 54 5.97 2.03 -39.13
C ALA A 54 4.81 1.12 -38.68
N GLN A 55 3.58 1.41 -39.11
CA GLN A 55 2.43 0.54 -38.84
C GLN A 55 2.55 -0.80 -39.58
N GLY A 56 3.00 -0.80 -40.84
CA GLY A 56 3.24 -2.02 -41.60
C GLY A 56 4.31 -2.91 -40.95
N GLN A 57 5.45 -2.33 -40.53
CA GLN A 57 6.50 -3.09 -39.85
C GLN A 57 6.07 -3.58 -38.45
N LEU A 58 5.25 -2.80 -37.74
CA LEU A 58 4.75 -3.19 -36.42
C LEU A 58 3.73 -4.33 -36.51
N ILE A 59 2.87 -4.33 -37.52
CA ILE A 59 1.91 -5.42 -37.78
C ILE A 59 2.66 -6.69 -38.17
N ASP A 60 3.68 -6.61 -39.03
CA ASP A 60 4.46 -7.76 -39.46
C ASP A 60 5.29 -8.38 -38.31
N LEU A 61 5.81 -7.55 -37.40
CA LEU A 61 6.45 -8.01 -36.16
C LEU A 61 5.45 -8.62 -35.18
N LEU A 62 4.24 -8.04 -35.08
CA LEU A 62 3.19 -8.57 -34.22
C LEU A 62 2.69 -9.92 -34.74
N ASP A 63 2.52 -10.08 -36.04
CA ASP A 63 2.12 -11.35 -36.65
C ASP A 63 3.20 -12.42 -36.52
N ARG A 64 4.49 -12.07 -36.65
CA ARG A 64 5.59 -13.02 -36.35
C ARG A 64 5.60 -13.45 -34.89
N VAL A 65 5.41 -12.53 -33.95
CA VAL A 65 5.34 -12.85 -32.51
C VAL A 65 4.10 -13.70 -32.19
N VAL A 66 2.96 -13.41 -32.82
CA VAL A 66 1.73 -14.21 -32.69
C VAL A 66 1.94 -15.61 -33.26
N GLN A 67 2.61 -15.73 -34.40
CA GLN A 67 2.86 -17.01 -35.06
C GLN A 67 3.90 -17.86 -34.33
N GLU A 68 4.94 -17.25 -33.75
CA GLU A 68 5.85 -17.90 -32.79
C GLU A 68 5.12 -18.33 -31.52
N ALA A 69 4.21 -17.49 -30.99
CA ALA A 69 3.39 -17.83 -29.83
C ALA A 69 2.41 -18.99 -30.09
N ILE A 70 1.89 -19.10 -31.31
CA ILE A 70 1.03 -20.21 -31.75
C ILE A 70 1.84 -21.52 -31.88
N GLN A 71 3.09 -21.46 -32.35
CA GLN A 71 3.96 -22.65 -32.44
C GLN A 71 4.41 -23.18 -31.06
N CYS A 72 4.40 -22.35 -30.01
CA CYS A 72 4.72 -22.76 -28.65
C CYS A 72 3.58 -23.54 -27.93
N TYR A 73 2.42 -23.73 -28.54
CA TYR A 73 1.32 -24.56 -28.02
C TYR A 73 1.14 -25.84 -28.85
N PRO A 74 1.34 -27.05 -28.30
CA PRO A 74 1.04 -28.28 -29.04
C PRO A 74 -0.50 -28.52 -29.06
N PRO A 75 -1.06 -29.07 -30.15
CA PRO A 75 -2.49 -29.29 -30.27
C PRO A 75 -2.90 -30.58 -29.55
N GLN A 76 -3.78 -30.49 -28.54
CA GLN A 76 -4.57 -31.64 -28.08
C GLN A 76 -5.90 -31.65 -28.84
N GLY A 77 -6.13 -32.73 -29.58
CA GLY A 77 -7.35 -32.95 -30.37
C GLY A 77 -8.57 -33.35 -29.55
N GLY A 78 -9.74 -32.94 -30.04
CA GLY A 78 -11.08 -33.37 -29.61
C GLY A 78 -12.14 -32.35 -30.05
N PRO A 79 -13.26 -32.75 -30.71
CA PRO A 79 -14.03 -31.86 -31.58
C PRO A 79 -14.98 -30.94 -30.79
N LEU A 80 -14.96 -29.64 -31.10
CA LEU A 80 -15.92 -28.66 -30.60
C LEU A 80 -17.07 -28.44 -31.61
N SER A 81 -18.29 -28.53 -31.10
CA SER A 81 -19.52 -28.10 -31.76
C SER A 81 -19.53 -26.58 -31.98
N SER A 82 -20.03 -26.17 -33.14
CA SER A 82 -20.23 -24.81 -33.63
C SER A 82 -21.08 -23.91 -32.73
N ILE A 83 -20.65 -22.66 -32.51
CA ILE A 83 -21.49 -21.53 -32.07
C ILE A 83 -21.17 -20.30 -32.96
N PRO A 84 -22.17 -19.46 -33.37
CA PRO A 84 -22.02 -18.46 -34.43
C PRO A 84 -21.34 -17.16 -33.96
N PRO A 85 -20.87 -16.30 -34.90
CA PRO A 85 -20.15 -15.07 -34.58
C PRO A 85 -21.13 -13.90 -34.45
N ASP A 86 -21.52 -13.55 -33.23
CA ASP A 86 -22.11 -12.24 -32.95
C ASP A 86 -21.83 -11.84 -31.49
N SER A 87 -20.75 -11.07 -31.28
CA SER A 87 -20.60 -10.13 -30.15
C SER A 87 -19.23 -9.42 -30.13
N LEU A 88 -18.83 -8.81 -31.25
CA LEU A 88 -17.78 -7.78 -31.25
C LEU A 88 -18.41 -6.40 -31.02
N SER A 89 -18.96 -6.18 -29.82
CA SER A 89 -19.16 -4.85 -29.23
C SER A 89 -19.85 -4.96 -27.87
N LYS A 90 -19.07 -5.18 -26.81
CA LYS A 90 -19.49 -4.73 -25.46
C LYS A 90 -18.27 -4.27 -24.68
N ALA A 91 -18.31 -2.99 -24.35
CA ALA A 91 -17.38 -2.34 -23.44
C ALA A 91 -17.24 -3.15 -22.15
N ARG A 92 -15.98 -3.22 -21.72
CA ARG A 92 -15.42 -3.90 -20.53
C ARG A 92 -16.33 -3.79 -19.28
N GLU A 93 -17.18 -4.80 -19.07
CA GLU A 93 -17.75 -5.07 -17.74
C GLU A 93 -16.72 -5.84 -16.89
N PRO A 94 -16.56 -5.55 -15.59
CA PRO A 94 -15.78 -6.38 -14.71
C PRO A 94 -16.50 -7.72 -14.52
N SER A 95 -16.00 -8.77 -15.17
CA SER A 95 -16.50 -10.13 -15.04
C SER A 95 -16.49 -10.57 -13.57
N LEU A 96 -17.68 -10.80 -13.01
CA LEU A 96 -17.90 -11.47 -11.74
C LEU A 96 -17.11 -12.80 -11.75
N GLY A 97 -16.19 -13.02 -10.81
CA GLY A 97 -15.53 -14.32 -10.63
C GLY A 97 -14.07 -14.48 -11.11
N LYS A 98 -13.38 -13.42 -11.53
CA LYS A 98 -11.92 -13.52 -11.78
C LYS A 98 -11.16 -13.73 -10.47
N ARG A 99 -10.74 -14.98 -10.22
CA ARG A 99 -9.85 -15.36 -9.11
C ARG A 99 -8.45 -14.83 -9.34
N LYS A 100 -7.77 -14.39 -8.26
CA LYS A 100 -6.36 -14.00 -8.32
C LYS A 100 -5.48 -15.18 -8.75
N ILE A 101 -4.68 -14.97 -9.79
CA ILE A 101 -3.66 -15.89 -10.27
C ILE A 101 -2.30 -15.39 -9.78
N PHE A 102 -1.55 -16.28 -9.13
CA PHE A 102 -0.21 -15.98 -8.62
C PHE A 102 0.83 -16.30 -9.70
N ILE A 103 1.73 -15.36 -9.95
CA ILE A 103 2.78 -15.47 -10.99
C ILE A 103 4.12 -15.17 -10.32
N ILE A 104 5.19 -15.84 -10.74
CA ILE A 104 6.54 -15.53 -10.28
C ILE A 104 6.94 -14.15 -10.81
N ARG A 105 7.19 -13.19 -9.92
CA ARG A 105 7.63 -11.83 -10.27
C ARG A 105 8.36 -11.18 -9.10
N LYS A 106 9.29 -10.28 -9.40
CA LYS A 106 10.00 -9.49 -8.39
C LYS A 106 9.07 -8.39 -7.83
N SER A 107 9.49 -7.82 -6.71
CA SER A 107 8.83 -6.63 -6.17
C SER A 107 9.18 -5.43 -7.04
N LEU A 108 8.22 -4.54 -7.29
CA LEU A 108 8.40 -3.40 -8.19
C LEU A 108 9.58 -2.50 -7.77
N LEU A 109 9.77 -2.29 -6.47
CA LEU A 109 10.87 -1.45 -5.99
C LEU A 109 12.24 -2.13 -6.14
N ASP A 110 12.32 -3.46 -6.10
CA ASP A 110 13.58 -4.16 -6.42
C ASP A 110 13.99 -3.89 -7.87
N GLU A 111 13.04 -3.93 -8.80
CA GLU A 111 13.28 -3.62 -10.21
C GLU A 111 13.63 -2.14 -10.41
N LEU A 112 12.92 -1.22 -9.75
CA LEU A 112 13.22 0.21 -9.82
C LEU A 112 14.59 0.55 -9.24
N MET A 113 15.04 -0.11 -8.18
CA MET A 113 16.35 0.12 -7.56
C MET A 113 17.53 -0.35 -8.44
N GLU A 114 17.27 -1.12 -9.50
CA GLU A 114 18.28 -1.41 -10.54
C GLU A 114 18.57 -0.13 -11.36
N VAL A 115 17.61 0.80 -11.47
CA VAL A 115 17.79 2.11 -12.12
C VAL A 115 18.57 3.06 -11.21
N GLN A 116 19.59 3.71 -11.78
CA GLN A 116 20.53 4.56 -11.03
C GLN A 116 19.83 5.69 -10.26
N HIS A 117 18.80 6.32 -10.83
CA HIS A 117 18.09 7.44 -10.20
C HIS A 117 17.37 7.04 -8.90
N PHE A 118 16.67 5.92 -8.89
CA PHE A 118 15.97 5.42 -7.69
C PHE A 118 16.96 4.97 -6.62
N ARG A 119 18.07 4.37 -7.03
CA ARG A 119 19.16 4.03 -6.13
C ARG A 119 19.75 5.27 -5.44
N THR A 120 19.89 6.39 -6.15
CA THR A 120 20.30 7.67 -5.55
C THR A 120 19.31 8.15 -4.49
N ILE A 121 17.99 8.10 -4.77
CA ILE A 121 16.97 8.46 -3.78
C ILE A 121 17.11 7.60 -2.51
N TYR A 122 17.30 6.29 -2.67
CA TYR A 122 17.55 5.38 -1.55
C TYR A 122 18.80 5.78 -0.74
N HIS A 123 19.90 6.12 -1.40
CA HIS A 123 21.11 6.62 -0.73
C HIS A 123 20.89 7.96 -0.03
N MET A 124 20.05 8.86 -0.58
CA MET A 124 19.68 10.11 0.08
C MET A 124 18.91 9.87 1.39
N PHE A 125 18.00 8.90 1.43
CA PHE A 125 17.32 8.51 2.67
C PHE A 125 18.28 7.95 3.71
N ILE A 126 19.25 7.13 3.29
CA ILE A 126 20.31 6.63 4.21
C ILE A 126 21.18 7.78 4.71
N ALA A 127 21.63 8.66 3.83
CA ALA A 127 22.42 9.82 4.22
C ALA A 127 21.65 10.73 5.18
N GLY A 128 20.35 10.95 4.93
CA GLY A 128 19.44 11.65 5.83
C GLY A 128 19.38 11.01 7.22
N LEU A 129 19.26 9.67 7.29
CA LEU A 129 19.33 8.94 8.56
C LEU A 129 20.68 9.16 9.28
N CYS A 130 21.80 9.05 8.56
CA CYS A 130 23.13 9.28 9.14
C CYS A 130 23.25 10.70 9.71
N VAL A 131 22.79 11.72 8.97
CA VAL A 131 22.76 13.11 9.44
C VAL A 131 21.87 13.26 10.66
N PHE A 132 20.69 12.62 10.69
CA PHE A 132 19.81 12.63 11.85
C PHE A 132 20.48 12.03 13.09
N ILE A 133 21.17 10.90 12.94
CA ILE A 133 21.90 10.25 14.05
C ILE A 133 23.04 11.15 14.53
N ILE A 134 23.83 11.71 13.62
CA ILE A 134 24.94 12.62 13.96
C ILE A 134 24.40 13.87 14.67
N SER A 135 23.31 14.47 14.16
CA SER A 135 22.69 15.64 14.78
C SER A 135 22.14 15.32 16.16
N THR A 136 21.53 14.14 16.34
CA THR A 136 21.02 13.67 17.63
C THR A 136 22.16 13.53 18.63
N LEU A 137 23.23 12.82 18.25
CA LEU A 137 24.42 12.64 19.08
C LEU A 137 25.11 13.97 19.41
N ALA A 138 25.16 14.91 18.46
CA ALA A 138 25.75 16.21 18.68
C ALA A 138 24.94 17.04 19.69
N ILE A 139 23.61 17.04 19.59
CA ILE A 139 22.72 17.72 20.54
C ILE A 139 22.89 17.11 21.94
N ASP A 140 22.84 15.78 22.06
CA ASP A 140 22.97 15.10 23.36
C ASP A 140 24.35 15.34 24.00
N PHE A 141 25.40 15.37 23.17
CA PHE A 141 26.74 15.72 23.63
C PHE A 141 26.85 17.16 24.13
N ILE A 142 26.18 18.12 23.47
CA ILE A 142 26.18 19.52 23.87
C ILE A 142 25.37 19.72 25.15
N ASP A 143 24.19 19.11 25.24
CA ASP A 143 23.24 19.33 26.33
C ASP A 143 23.66 18.59 27.62
N GLU A 144 24.09 17.33 27.52
CA GLU A 144 24.35 16.48 28.70
C GLU A 144 25.83 16.14 28.91
N GLY A 145 26.71 16.50 27.97
CA GLY A 145 28.13 16.17 28.02
C GLY A 145 28.43 14.67 27.85
N ARG A 146 27.45 13.85 27.42
CA ARG A 146 27.57 12.40 27.23
C ARG A 146 27.06 11.97 25.86
N LEU A 147 27.77 11.05 25.21
CA LEU A 147 27.35 10.41 23.96
C LEU A 147 26.42 9.22 24.27
N MET A 148 25.20 9.49 24.72
CA MET A 148 24.20 8.45 24.97
C MET A 148 23.08 8.61 23.94
N LEU A 149 22.98 7.67 22.99
CA LEU A 149 21.76 7.50 22.22
C LEU A 149 20.71 6.94 23.19
N GLU A 150 19.80 7.79 23.67
CA GLU A 150 18.69 7.35 24.49
C GLU A 150 17.74 6.47 23.66
N PHE A 151 17.90 5.16 23.78
CA PHE A 151 16.95 4.17 23.26
C PHE A 151 15.72 4.02 24.15
N ASP A 152 15.53 4.92 25.12
CA ASP A 152 14.47 4.89 26.11
C ASP A 152 13.09 4.87 25.46
N LEU A 153 12.89 5.63 24.38
CA LEU A 153 11.64 5.59 23.63
C LEU A 153 11.39 4.20 23.01
N LEU A 154 12.44 3.53 22.54
CA LEU A 154 12.35 2.19 21.94
C LEU A 154 12.10 1.13 23.02
N ILE A 155 12.85 1.18 24.12
CA ILE A 155 12.71 0.28 25.27
C ILE A 155 11.31 0.44 25.88
N PHE A 156 10.85 1.68 26.05
CA PHE A 156 9.48 1.98 26.48
C PHE A 156 8.46 1.39 25.49
N SER A 157 8.62 1.65 24.19
CA SER A 157 7.65 1.24 23.17
C SER A 157 7.52 -0.28 23.02
N PHE A 158 8.63 -1.02 23.12
CA PHE A 158 8.69 -2.49 23.03
C PHE A 158 8.72 -3.18 24.40
N GLY A 159 8.39 -2.47 25.48
CA GLY A 159 8.33 -3.06 26.82
C GLY A 159 7.34 -4.22 26.87
N GLN A 160 7.61 -5.19 27.74
CA GLN A 160 6.79 -6.41 27.91
C GLN A 160 6.54 -7.22 26.62
N LEU A 161 7.42 -7.12 25.61
CA LEU A 161 7.36 -7.91 24.38
C LEU A 161 7.22 -9.43 24.62
N PRO A 162 7.89 -10.06 25.62
CA PRO A 162 7.71 -11.48 25.87
C PRO A 162 6.26 -11.87 26.15
N LEU A 163 5.49 -11.03 26.86
CA LEU A 163 4.08 -11.29 27.15
C LEU A 163 3.23 -11.24 25.87
N ALA A 164 3.52 -10.29 24.97
CA ALA A 164 2.90 -10.22 23.66
C ALA A 164 3.19 -11.49 22.83
N LEU A 165 4.45 -11.94 22.79
CA LEU A 165 4.83 -13.15 22.07
C LEU A 165 4.18 -14.42 22.67
N MET A 166 4.11 -14.52 24.00
CA MET A 166 3.44 -15.63 24.66
C MET A 166 1.92 -15.64 24.41
N THR A 167 1.31 -14.47 24.24
CA THR A 167 -0.12 -14.34 23.88
C THR A 167 -0.36 -14.67 22.41
N TRP A 168 0.62 -14.39 21.54
CA TRP A 168 0.54 -14.74 20.12
C TRP A 168 0.50 -16.25 19.88
N VAL A 169 1.22 -17.05 20.68
CA VAL A 169 1.25 -18.52 20.56
C VAL A 169 -0.15 -19.15 20.59
N PRO A 170 -1.01 -18.95 21.61
CA PRO A 170 -2.36 -19.51 21.62
C PRO A 170 -3.25 -18.95 20.50
N MET A 171 -3.09 -17.69 20.10
CA MET A 171 -3.79 -17.12 18.94
C MET A 171 -3.43 -17.87 17.65
N PHE A 172 -2.14 -18.10 17.43
CA PHE A 172 -1.62 -18.84 16.29
C PHE A 172 -2.07 -20.30 16.30
N LEU A 173 -1.92 -21.01 17.42
CA LEU A 173 -2.38 -22.40 17.55
C LEU A 173 -3.88 -22.54 17.32
N SER A 174 -4.69 -21.62 17.86
CA SER A 174 -6.14 -21.57 17.63
C SER A 174 -6.45 -21.43 16.13
N THR A 175 -5.75 -20.52 15.45
CA THR A 175 -5.90 -20.28 14.00
C THR A 175 -5.45 -21.46 13.15
N LEU A 176 -4.40 -22.18 13.58
CA LEU A 176 -3.87 -23.34 12.87
C LEU A 176 -4.77 -24.58 13.03
N LEU A 177 -5.22 -24.85 14.25
CA LEU A 177 -5.91 -26.10 14.57
C LEU A 177 -7.41 -25.99 14.30
N VAL A 178 -8.08 -24.93 14.75
CA VAL A 178 -9.55 -24.90 14.81
C VAL A 178 -10.21 -24.86 13.41
N PRO A 179 -9.85 -23.93 12.50
CA PRO A 179 -10.40 -23.92 11.14
C PRO A 179 -10.15 -25.22 10.38
N TYR A 180 -8.97 -25.83 10.57
CA TYR A 180 -8.61 -27.08 9.92
C TYR A 180 -9.43 -28.26 10.43
N GLN A 181 -9.66 -28.36 11.75
CA GLN A 181 -10.52 -29.40 12.32
C GLN A 181 -11.99 -29.20 11.93
N ALA A 182 -12.49 -27.96 11.89
CA ALA A 182 -13.84 -27.66 11.42
C ALA A 182 -14.05 -28.17 9.98
N LEU A 183 -13.11 -27.88 9.08
CA LEU A 183 -13.16 -28.38 7.72
C LEU A 183 -13.11 -29.91 7.64
N ARG A 184 -12.27 -30.57 8.45
CA ARG A 184 -12.22 -32.05 8.53
C ARG A 184 -13.54 -32.65 9.01
N LEU A 185 -14.24 -32.01 9.94
CA LEU A 185 -15.55 -32.47 10.39
C LEU A 185 -16.60 -32.38 9.28
N TRP A 186 -16.55 -31.31 8.47
CA TRP A 186 -17.45 -31.09 7.34
C TRP A 186 -17.20 -32.01 6.15
N ALA A 187 -15.93 -32.38 5.91
CA ALA A 187 -15.52 -33.24 4.81
C ALA A 187 -15.79 -34.74 5.04
N ARG A 188 -16.09 -35.18 6.28
CA ARG A 188 -16.32 -36.61 6.58
C ARG A 188 -17.62 -37.12 5.94
N PRO A 189 -17.58 -38.17 5.09
CA PRO A 189 -18.79 -38.78 4.56
C PRO A 189 -19.52 -39.50 5.70
N ARG A 190 -20.71 -39.00 6.05
CA ARG A 190 -21.56 -39.52 7.14
C ARG A 190 -23.02 -39.45 6.75
N ALA A 191 -23.84 -40.28 7.41
CA ALA A 191 -25.31 -40.18 7.33
C ALA A 191 -25.77 -38.75 7.64
N ARG A 192 -26.87 -38.32 7.01
CA ARG A 192 -27.34 -36.92 7.03
C ARG A 192 -27.40 -36.29 8.42
N GLY A 193 -27.90 -37.02 9.43
CA GLY A 193 -27.95 -36.54 10.82
C GLY A 193 -26.57 -36.34 11.46
N ALA A 194 -25.66 -37.30 11.30
CA ALA A 194 -24.30 -37.21 11.84
C ALA A 194 -23.45 -36.14 11.11
N TRP A 195 -23.75 -35.86 9.85
CA TRP A 195 -23.15 -34.73 9.13
C TRP A 195 -23.66 -33.38 9.65
N MET A 196 -24.98 -33.21 9.87
CA MET A 196 -25.52 -31.97 10.45
C MET A 196 -24.94 -31.67 11.83
N LEU A 197 -24.75 -32.70 12.66
CA LEU A 197 -24.05 -32.57 13.94
C LEU A 197 -22.58 -32.14 13.75
N GLY A 198 -21.88 -32.73 12.78
CA GLY A 198 -20.52 -32.31 12.42
C GLY A 198 -20.44 -30.87 11.91
N VAL A 199 -21.45 -30.42 11.17
CA VAL A 199 -21.58 -29.02 10.74
C VAL A 199 -21.74 -28.10 11.94
N GLY A 200 -22.71 -28.39 12.81
CA GLY A 200 -22.95 -27.64 14.04
C GLY A 200 -21.72 -27.56 14.93
N LEU A 201 -21.04 -28.68 15.17
CA LEU A 201 -19.79 -28.71 15.95
C LEU A 201 -18.68 -27.86 15.30
N GLY A 202 -18.51 -27.95 13.98
CA GLY A 202 -17.55 -27.12 13.26
C GLY A 202 -17.87 -25.62 13.37
N CYS A 203 -19.14 -25.22 13.26
CA CYS A 203 -19.57 -23.83 13.45
C CYS A 203 -19.32 -23.36 14.89
N MET A 204 -19.61 -24.19 15.90
CA MET A 204 -19.34 -23.87 17.31
C MET A 204 -17.84 -23.69 17.58
N LEU A 205 -17.00 -24.56 17.00
CA LEU A 205 -15.55 -24.43 17.08
C LEU A 205 -15.05 -23.14 16.43
N LEU A 206 -15.57 -22.78 15.26
CA LEU A 206 -15.22 -21.53 14.58
C LEU A 206 -15.67 -20.30 15.38
N ALA A 207 -16.87 -20.33 15.97
CA ALA A 207 -17.36 -19.27 16.84
C ALA A 207 -16.43 -19.10 18.06
N ALA A 208 -16.06 -20.21 18.71
CA ALA A 208 -15.10 -20.20 19.81
C ALA A 208 -13.73 -19.62 19.36
N HIS A 209 -13.21 -20.03 18.21
CA HIS A 209 -11.98 -19.49 17.63
C HIS A 209 -12.04 -17.98 17.42
N THR A 210 -13.13 -17.47 16.83
CA THR A 210 -13.31 -16.03 16.65
C THR A 210 -13.39 -15.31 18.00
N THR A 211 -14.10 -15.86 18.99
CA THR A 211 -14.17 -15.26 20.33
C THR A 211 -12.80 -15.21 21.00
N VAL A 212 -11.99 -16.27 20.89
CA VAL A 212 -10.61 -16.26 21.41
C VAL A 212 -9.80 -15.16 20.74
N LEU A 213 -9.84 -15.06 19.40
CA LEU A 213 -9.11 -14.02 18.69
C LEU A 213 -9.58 -12.61 19.03
N TRP A 214 -10.86 -12.39 19.32
CA TRP A 214 -11.38 -11.06 19.71
C TRP A 214 -11.08 -10.70 21.16
N VAL A 215 -11.27 -11.63 22.10
CA VAL A 215 -11.23 -11.34 23.53
C VAL A 215 -9.80 -11.42 24.07
N LEU A 216 -9.01 -12.44 23.70
CA LEU A 216 -7.71 -12.69 24.31
C LEU A 216 -6.69 -11.54 24.12
N PRO A 217 -6.36 -11.08 22.89
CA PRO A 217 -5.37 -10.03 22.71
C PRO A 217 -5.81 -8.71 23.34
N VAL A 218 -7.11 -8.38 23.25
CA VAL A 218 -7.69 -7.16 23.85
C VAL A 218 -7.61 -7.24 25.38
N HIS A 219 -7.98 -8.37 25.97
CA HIS A 219 -7.93 -8.56 27.41
C HIS A 219 -6.50 -8.44 27.94
N VAL A 220 -5.52 -9.07 27.29
CA VAL A 220 -4.11 -8.98 27.70
C VAL A 220 -3.58 -7.55 27.53
N ALA A 221 -3.87 -6.90 26.39
CA ALA A 221 -3.42 -5.54 26.13
C ALA A 221 -3.92 -4.52 27.17
N LEU A 222 -5.18 -4.64 27.58
CA LEU A 222 -5.80 -3.75 28.57
C LEU A 222 -5.41 -4.09 30.01
N LYS A 223 -5.43 -5.37 30.39
CA LYS A 223 -5.16 -5.81 31.77
C LYS A 223 -3.70 -5.57 32.19
N TYR A 224 -2.75 -5.89 31.31
CA TYR A 224 -1.33 -5.73 31.60
C TYR A 224 -0.77 -4.37 31.15
N GLN A 225 -1.64 -3.49 30.61
CA GLN A 225 -1.29 -2.18 30.08
C GLN A 225 -0.03 -2.20 29.21
N LEU A 226 0.00 -3.09 28.22
CA LEU A 226 1.15 -3.24 27.31
C LEU A 226 1.54 -1.90 26.67
N PRO A 227 2.82 -1.63 26.39
CA PRO A 227 3.22 -0.43 25.65
C PRO A 227 2.75 -0.44 24.19
N PRO A 228 2.74 0.73 23.51
CA PRO A 228 2.11 0.87 22.19
C PRO A 228 2.64 -0.06 21.10
N ALA A 229 3.97 -0.25 20.98
CA ALA A 229 4.51 -1.12 19.92
C ALA A 229 4.23 -2.61 20.21
N SER A 230 4.27 -3.03 21.47
CA SER A 230 3.86 -4.39 21.88
C SER A 230 2.37 -4.66 21.61
N ARG A 231 1.48 -3.67 21.87
CA ARG A 231 0.06 -3.75 21.49
C ARG A 231 -0.12 -3.81 19.98
N CYS A 232 0.65 -3.01 19.25
CA CYS A 232 0.65 -3.00 17.78
C CYS A 232 0.93 -4.40 17.22
N ILE A 233 2.00 -5.06 17.65
CA ILE A 233 2.32 -6.43 17.19
C ILE A 233 1.14 -7.38 17.41
N LEU A 234 0.55 -7.39 18.62
CA LEU A 234 -0.59 -8.27 18.94
C LEU A 234 -1.81 -8.00 18.07
N VAL A 235 -2.20 -6.74 17.92
CA VAL A 235 -3.43 -6.37 17.21
C VAL A 235 -3.28 -6.55 15.69
N PHE A 236 -2.11 -6.24 15.12
CA PHE A 236 -1.84 -6.53 13.71
C PHE A 236 -1.85 -8.04 13.44
N GLU A 237 -1.23 -8.84 14.30
CA GLU A 237 -1.26 -10.30 14.19
C GLU A 237 -2.67 -10.87 14.38
N GLN A 238 -3.46 -10.32 15.29
CA GLN A 238 -4.87 -10.67 15.47
C GLN A 238 -5.66 -10.48 14.17
N VAL A 239 -5.60 -9.30 13.57
CA VAL A 239 -6.32 -8.98 12.32
C VAL A 239 -5.82 -9.86 11.18
N ARG A 240 -4.50 -10.06 11.08
CA ARG A 240 -3.90 -10.94 10.06
C ARG A 240 -4.40 -12.37 10.17
N LEU A 241 -4.42 -12.95 11.38
CA LEU A 241 -4.89 -14.32 11.62
C LEU A 241 -6.38 -14.47 11.31
N LEU A 242 -7.21 -13.47 11.66
CA LEU A 242 -8.63 -13.45 11.33
C LEU A 242 -8.88 -13.42 9.82
N MET A 243 -8.17 -12.56 9.08
CA MET A 243 -8.28 -12.47 7.62
C MET A 243 -7.86 -13.79 6.95
N LYS A 244 -6.80 -14.43 7.46
CA LYS A 244 -6.32 -15.72 6.94
C LYS A 244 -7.24 -16.87 7.25
N SER A 245 -7.80 -16.96 8.47
CA SER A 245 -8.74 -18.02 8.81
C SER A 245 -10.01 -17.93 7.97
N TYR A 246 -10.52 -16.71 7.76
CA TYR A 246 -11.66 -16.46 6.88
C TYR A 246 -11.35 -16.89 5.43
N SER A 247 -10.22 -16.45 4.89
CA SER A 247 -9.77 -16.76 3.53
C SER A 247 -9.64 -18.27 3.29
N PHE A 248 -9.02 -18.99 4.23
CA PHE A 248 -8.90 -20.44 4.17
C PHE A 248 -10.26 -21.13 4.12
N LEU A 249 -11.18 -20.79 5.03
CA LEU A 249 -12.51 -21.38 5.07
C LEU A 249 -13.30 -21.08 3.79
N ARG A 250 -13.29 -19.81 3.35
CA ARG A 250 -14.04 -19.35 2.18
C ARG A 250 -13.61 -20.01 0.87
N GLU A 251 -12.33 -20.35 0.74
CA GLU A 251 -11.77 -21.03 -0.44
C GLU A 251 -11.88 -22.57 -0.35
N ALA A 252 -11.74 -23.15 0.85
CA ALA A 252 -11.75 -24.60 1.04
C ALA A 252 -13.17 -25.20 1.11
N VAL A 253 -14.15 -24.48 1.68
CA VAL A 253 -15.51 -25.00 1.89
C VAL A 253 -16.21 -25.40 0.59
N PRO A 254 -16.24 -24.60 -0.49
CA PRO A 254 -16.89 -25.00 -1.74
C PRO A 254 -16.35 -26.31 -2.30
N GLY A 255 -15.02 -26.49 -2.28
CA GLY A 255 -14.37 -27.72 -2.72
C GLY A 255 -14.80 -28.95 -1.90
N THR A 256 -14.93 -28.80 -0.57
CA THR A 256 -15.41 -29.90 0.29
C THR A 256 -16.89 -30.24 0.07
N LEU A 257 -17.71 -29.27 -0.31
CA LEU A 257 -19.12 -29.49 -0.64
C LEU A 257 -19.26 -30.21 -2.00
N CYS A 258 -18.50 -29.81 -3.01
CA CYS A 258 -18.43 -30.49 -4.32
C CYS A 258 -17.89 -31.92 -4.19
N ALA A 259 -16.87 -32.14 -3.35
CA ALA A 259 -16.31 -33.47 -3.05
C ALA A 259 -17.34 -34.46 -2.54
N ARG A 260 -18.32 -33.99 -1.77
CA ARG A 260 -19.44 -34.80 -1.28
C ARG A 260 -20.45 -35.12 -2.39
N GLY A 261 -20.58 -34.25 -3.39
CA GLY A 261 -21.46 -34.42 -4.56
C GLY A 261 -20.98 -35.46 -5.58
N GLY A 262 -19.81 -36.08 -5.36
CA GLY A 262 -19.25 -37.12 -6.23
C GLY A 262 -18.10 -36.66 -7.14
N GLU A 263 -17.78 -35.35 -7.16
CA GLU A 263 -16.62 -34.83 -7.90
C GLU A 263 -15.37 -34.89 -7.02
N GLY A 264 -14.40 -35.74 -7.33
CA GLY A 264 -13.24 -36.07 -6.48
C GLY A 264 -12.25 -34.93 -6.20
N MET A 265 -12.65 -33.91 -5.43
CA MET A 265 -11.75 -32.89 -4.90
C MET A 265 -11.23 -33.30 -3.52
N ARG A 266 -9.90 -33.41 -3.40
CA ARG A 266 -9.23 -33.84 -2.16
C ARG A 266 -9.29 -32.73 -1.12
N ALA A 267 -9.48 -33.07 0.16
CA ALA A 267 -9.42 -32.10 1.24
C ALA A 267 -8.02 -31.44 1.30
N PRO A 268 -7.93 -30.14 1.64
CA PRO A 268 -6.65 -29.42 1.63
C PRO A 268 -5.67 -30.01 2.64
N SER A 269 -4.39 -30.02 2.25
CA SER A 269 -3.33 -30.56 3.11
C SER A 269 -3.05 -29.63 4.30
N PHE A 270 -2.74 -30.22 5.46
CA PHE A 270 -2.34 -29.45 6.65
C PHE A 270 -1.06 -28.64 6.40
N SER A 271 -0.11 -29.21 5.65
CA SER A 271 1.15 -28.56 5.30
C SER A 271 0.92 -27.30 4.44
N SER A 272 0.03 -27.38 3.45
CA SER A 272 -0.34 -26.21 2.61
C SER A 272 -0.98 -25.11 3.45
N TYR A 273 -1.83 -25.47 4.42
CA TYR A 273 -2.44 -24.48 5.32
C TYR A 273 -1.43 -23.84 6.26
N LEU A 274 -0.56 -24.63 6.90
CA LEU A 274 0.52 -24.13 7.75
C LEU A 274 1.46 -23.19 6.97
N TYR A 275 1.83 -23.58 5.75
CA TYR A 275 2.63 -22.75 4.85
C TYR A 275 1.92 -21.42 4.54
N PHE A 276 0.63 -21.45 4.21
CA PHE A 276 -0.17 -20.25 3.98
C PHE A 276 -0.20 -19.30 5.17
N LEU A 277 -0.28 -19.81 6.41
CA LEU A 277 -0.31 -18.94 7.60
C LEU A 277 0.94 -18.05 7.71
N PHE A 278 2.09 -18.48 7.21
CA PHE A 278 3.31 -17.65 7.17
C PHE A 278 3.50 -16.88 5.85
N CYS A 279 2.87 -17.30 4.74
CA CYS A 279 3.03 -16.63 3.45
C CYS A 279 2.62 -15.15 3.48
N PRO A 280 3.31 -14.25 2.76
CA PRO A 280 2.99 -12.83 2.68
C PRO A 280 1.81 -12.54 1.72
N THR A 281 0.74 -13.33 1.82
CA THR A 281 -0.52 -13.16 1.10
C THR A 281 -1.69 -13.49 2.03
N LEU A 282 -2.84 -12.88 1.77
CA LEU A 282 -4.08 -13.12 2.53
C LEU A 282 -5.09 -13.98 1.76
N ILE A 283 -4.82 -14.34 0.50
CA ILE A 283 -5.68 -15.21 -0.32
C ILE A 283 -5.14 -16.64 -0.26
N TYR A 284 -5.97 -17.60 0.17
CA TYR A 284 -5.61 -19.01 0.23
C TYR A 284 -5.67 -19.69 -1.14
N ARG A 285 -4.62 -20.43 -1.47
CA ARG A 285 -4.53 -21.41 -2.56
C ARG A 285 -3.78 -22.64 -2.06
N GLU A 286 -4.09 -23.80 -2.63
CA GLU A 286 -3.41 -25.05 -2.28
C GLU A 286 -1.94 -25.07 -2.71
N THR A 287 -1.66 -24.46 -3.88
CA THR A 287 -0.34 -24.38 -4.49
C THR A 287 -0.01 -22.93 -4.84
N TYR A 288 1.19 -22.50 -4.47
CA TYR A 288 1.73 -21.19 -4.83
C TYR A 288 2.96 -21.34 -5.73
N PRO A 289 3.24 -20.37 -6.61
CA PRO A 289 4.50 -20.33 -7.34
C PRO A 289 5.66 -20.21 -6.36
N ARG A 290 6.69 -21.06 -6.53
CA ARG A 290 7.85 -21.11 -5.64
C ARG A 290 9.15 -20.77 -6.32
N THR A 291 10.05 -20.09 -5.60
CA THR A 291 11.42 -19.85 -6.08
C THR A 291 12.29 -21.10 -5.91
N PRO A 292 13.32 -21.32 -6.75
CA PRO A 292 14.15 -22.51 -6.69
C PRO A 292 15.00 -22.58 -5.41
N ASN A 293 15.63 -21.47 -5.02
CA ASN A 293 16.54 -21.39 -3.86
C ASN A 293 16.19 -20.19 -2.97
N VAL A 294 16.69 -20.22 -1.73
CA VAL A 294 16.60 -19.10 -0.77
C VAL A 294 17.92 -18.33 -0.75
N ARG A 295 17.86 -17.02 -1.00
CA ARG A 295 19.03 -16.12 -0.94
C ARG A 295 19.12 -15.49 0.45
N TRP A 296 19.85 -16.13 1.37
CA TRP A 296 19.96 -15.66 2.76
C TRP A 296 20.55 -14.25 2.90
N ASN A 297 21.47 -13.85 2.03
CA ASN A 297 22.00 -12.47 2.03
C ASN A 297 20.91 -11.43 1.74
N TYR A 298 19.98 -11.74 0.84
CA TYR A 298 18.83 -10.88 0.55
C TYR A 298 17.86 -10.83 1.74
N VAL A 299 17.64 -11.97 2.42
CA VAL A 299 16.82 -12.02 3.64
C VAL A 299 17.42 -11.18 4.76
N ALA A 300 18.71 -11.37 5.06
CA ALA A 300 19.43 -10.64 6.10
C ALA A 300 19.45 -9.13 5.81
N LYS A 301 19.72 -8.73 4.57
CA LYS A 301 19.68 -7.32 4.14
C LYS A 301 18.31 -6.69 4.37
N ASN A 302 17.24 -7.36 3.96
CA ASN A 302 15.88 -6.84 4.14
C ASN A 302 15.47 -6.74 5.61
N PHE A 303 15.83 -7.71 6.46
CA PHE A 303 15.58 -7.59 7.90
C PHE A 303 16.39 -6.45 8.54
N ALA A 304 17.67 -6.29 8.16
CA ALA A 304 18.49 -5.18 8.63
C ALA A 304 17.91 -3.82 8.19
N GLN A 305 17.43 -3.72 6.94
CA GLN A 305 16.75 -2.51 6.45
C GLN A 305 15.43 -2.24 7.21
N ALA A 306 14.62 -3.27 7.47
CA ALA A 306 13.39 -3.11 8.24
C ALA A 306 13.67 -2.62 9.67
N LEU A 307 14.68 -3.19 10.35
CA LEU A 307 15.12 -2.74 11.66
C LEU A 307 15.65 -1.29 11.62
N GLY A 308 16.47 -0.95 10.62
CA GLY A 308 16.95 0.40 10.40
C GLY A 308 15.83 1.42 10.21
N CYS A 309 14.75 1.04 9.51
CA CYS A 309 13.57 1.90 9.35
C CYS A 309 12.78 2.07 10.65
N VAL A 310 12.68 1.03 11.49
CA VAL A 310 12.07 1.15 12.83
C VAL A 310 12.87 2.13 13.69
N LEU A 311 14.20 2.02 13.68
CA LEU A 311 15.06 2.97 14.38
C LEU A 311 14.88 4.41 13.84
N TYR A 312 14.82 4.57 12.52
CA TYR A 312 14.58 5.88 11.90
C TYR A 312 13.22 6.46 12.34
N ALA A 313 12.16 5.65 12.32
CA ALA A 313 10.85 6.06 12.78
C ALA A 313 10.86 6.50 14.26
N CYS A 314 11.59 5.79 15.13
CA CYS A 314 11.79 6.19 16.53
C CYS A 314 12.50 7.54 16.66
N PHE A 315 13.56 7.81 15.87
CA PHE A 315 14.25 9.10 15.89
C PHE A 315 13.35 10.25 15.41
N ILE A 316 12.59 10.03 14.34
CA ILE A 316 11.63 11.02 13.84
C ILE A 316 10.60 11.36 14.92
N LEU A 317 10.02 10.35 15.57
CA LEU A 317 9.08 10.56 16.67
C LEU A 317 9.74 11.31 17.83
N GLY A 318 10.89 10.81 18.31
CA GLY A 318 11.59 11.36 19.47
C GLY A 318 12.04 12.82 19.30
N ARG A 319 12.52 13.20 18.10
CA ARG A 319 13.07 14.54 17.86
C ARG A 319 12.08 15.52 17.24
N LEU A 320 11.21 15.07 16.35
CA LEU A 320 10.31 15.97 15.61
C LEU A 320 8.91 16.02 16.22
N CYS A 321 8.40 14.92 16.78
CA CYS A 321 7.05 14.88 17.33
C CYS A 321 7.03 15.19 18.83
N VAL A 322 7.80 14.46 19.64
CA VAL A 322 7.76 14.58 21.11
C VAL A 322 7.86 16.03 21.61
N PRO A 323 8.89 16.83 21.26
CA PRO A 323 9.03 18.18 21.83
C PRO A 323 7.89 19.13 21.41
N VAL A 324 7.41 18.98 20.17
CA VAL A 324 6.33 19.80 19.62
C VAL A 324 5.03 19.53 20.36
N PHE A 325 4.66 18.26 20.52
CA PHE A 325 3.38 17.89 21.13
C PHE A 325 3.38 17.96 22.65
N ALA A 326 4.51 17.68 23.31
CA ALA A 326 4.61 17.80 24.77
C ALA A 326 4.48 19.26 25.25
N ASN A 327 4.99 20.21 24.46
CA ASN A 327 4.83 21.63 24.75
C ASN A 327 3.40 22.11 24.42
N MET A 328 2.87 21.74 23.24
CA MET A 328 1.52 22.12 22.84
C MET A 328 0.43 21.57 23.76
N SER A 329 0.60 20.39 24.35
CA SER A 329 -0.39 19.80 25.26
C SER A 329 -0.58 20.59 26.56
N ARG A 330 0.30 21.55 26.86
CA ARG A 330 0.20 22.43 28.02
C ARG A 330 -0.55 23.72 27.72
N GLU A 331 -0.72 24.08 26.45
CA GLU A 331 -1.46 25.28 26.05
C GLU A 331 -2.94 24.96 25.86
N PRO A 332 -3.85 25.89 26.21
CA PRO A 332 -5.28 25.69 25.98
C PRO A 332 -5.58 25.54 24.50
N PHE A 333 -6.56 24.68 24.17
CA PHE A 333 -6.95 24.42 22.79
C PHE A 333 -7.35 25.71 22.06
N SER A 334 -6.61 26.03 20.99
CA SER A 334 -6.86 27.17 20.12
C SER A 334 -6.84 26.72 18.67
N THR A 335 -7.71 27.29 17.83
CA THR A 335 -7.73 27.00 16.38
C THR A 335 -6.39 27.30 15.72
N ARG A 336 -5.71 28.37 16.17
CA ARG A 336 -4.35 28.70 15.73
C ARG A 336 -3.36 27.58 16.09
N ALA A 337 -3.40 27.11 17.34
CA ALA A 337 -2.51 26.04 17.81
C ALA A 337 -2.76 24.72 17.05
N LEU A 338 -4.03 24.38 16.78
CA LEU A 338 -4.38 23.20 15.98
C LEU A 338 -3.81 23.28 14.56
N VAL A 339 -4.01 24.39 13.85
CA VAL A 339 -3.49 24.57 12.48
C VAL A 339 -1.97 24.48 12.47
N LEU A 340 -1.28 25.17 13.38
CA LEU A 340 0.17 25.10 13.49
C LEU A 340 0.64 23.67 13.80
N SER A 341 -0.06 22.96 14.67
CA SER A 341 0.25 21.57 15.02
C SER A 341 0.15 20.64 13.81
N ILE A 342 -0.91 20.77 13.00
CA ILE A 342 -1.07 19.99 11.77
C ILE A 342 0.07 20.29 10.79
N MET A 343 0.43 21.56 10.62
CA MET A 343 1.52 21.96 9.73
C MET A 343 2.87 21.39 10.19
N HIS A 344 3.19 21.47 11.49
CA HIS A 344 4.41 20.87 12.04
C HIS A 344 4.42 19.34 11.95
N ALA A 345 3.25 18.70 12.05
CA ALA A 345 3.10 17.25 11.96
C ALA A 345 3.11 16.69 10.53
N THR A 346 2.87 17.53 9.52
CA THR A 346 2.73 17.10 8.13
C THR A 346 4.01 16.46 7.60
N LEU A 347 5.18 17.08 7.82
CA LEU A 347 6.45 16.54 7.36
C LEU A 347 6.84 15.24 8.10
N PRO A 348 6.85 15.18 9.45
CA PRO A 348 7.07 13.92 10.15
C PRO A 348 6.08 12.83 9.74
N GLY A 349 4.80 13.17 9.56
CA GLY A 349 3.75 12.24 9.17
C GLY A 349 4.00 11.59 7.81
N ILE A 350 4.39 12.37 6.80
CA ILE A 350 4.70 11.78 5.49
C ILE A 350 5.97 10.91 5.52
N PHE A 351 7.01 11.33 6.25
CA PHE A 351 8.21 10.50 6.41
C PHE A 351 7.89 9.18 7.10
N MET A 352 7.05 9.21 8.14
CA MET A 352 6.58 8.00 8.81
C MET A 352 5.79 7.10 7.86
N LEU A 353 4.88 7.65 7.04
CA LEU A 353 4.14 6.88 6.05
C LEU A 353 5.07 6.16 5.06
N LEU A 354 6.05 6.88 4.51
CA LEU A 354 7.02 6.32 3.54
C LEU A 354 7.92 5.24 4.18
N LEU A 355 8.38 5.47 5.41
CA LEU A 355 9.19 4.51 6.15
C LEU A 355 8.41 3.25 6.49
N ILE A 356 7.17 3.37 6.97
CA ILE A 356 6.31 2.22 7.27
C ILE A 356 6.03 1.42 6.00
N PHE A 357 5.75 2.10 4.88
CA PHE A 357 5.57 1.45 3.59
C PHE A 357 6.81 0.64 3.20
N PHE A 358 7.99 1.26 3.20
CA PHE A 358 9.23 0.60 2.81
C PHE A 358 9.61 -0.53 3.78
N ALA A 359 9.52 -0.29 5.09
CA ALA A 359 9.88 -1.28 6.12
C ALA A 359 8.97 -2.51 6.07
N PHE A 360 7.65 -2.31 6.01
CA PHE A 360 6.68 -3.39 6.09
C PHE A 360 6.38 -3.99 4.71
N LEU A 361 5.84 -3.22 3.77
CA LEU A 361 5.37 -3.76 2.50
C LEU A 361 6.50 -4.22 1.58
N HIS A 362 7.66 -3.56 1.64
CA HIS A 362 8.81 -3.96 0.86
C HIS A 362 9.74 -4.89 1.65
N CYS A 363 10.47 -4.40 2.66
CA CYS A 363 11.52 -5.18 3.32
C CYS A 363 10.97 -6.41 4.05
N TRP A 364 10.00 -6.24 4.95
CA TRP A 364 9.47 -7.33 5.77
C TRP A 364 8.77 -8.40 4.92
N LEU A 365 7.84 -8.02 4.05
CA LEU A 365 7.14 -8.99 3.20
C LEU A 365 8.08 -9.70 2.21
N ASN A 366 9.07 -9.01 1.63
CA ASN A 366 10.05 -9.68 0.76
C ASN A 366 10.99 -10.61 1.53
N ALA A 367 11.39 -10.27 2.77
CA ALA A 367 12.19 -11.15 3.61
C ALA A 367 11.44 -12.46 3.90
N PHE A 368 10.17 -12.39 4.30
CA PHE A 368 9.32 -13.57 4.49
C PHE A 368 9.05 -14.30 3.16
N ALA A 369 8.84 -13.59 2.06
CA ALA A 369 8.64 -14.19 0.75
C ALA A 369 9.85 -15.03 0.33
N GLU A 370 11.06 -14.48 0.45
CA GLU A 370 12.29 -15.18 0.10
C GLU A 370 12.53 -16.38 1.03
N MET A 371 12.38 -16.21 2.35
CA MET A 371 12.57 -17.28 3.33
C MET A 371 11.61 -18.45 3.10
N LEU A 372 10.36 -18.16 2.74
CA LEU A 372 9.33 -19.16 2.45
C LEU A 372 9.37 -19.66 1.01
N ARG A 373 10.28 -19.18 0.17
CA ARG A 373 10.34 -19.45 -1.28
C ARG A 373 9.06 -19.08 -2.03
N PHE A 374 8.35 -18.05 -1.60
CA PHE A 374 7.16 -17.54 -2.25
C PHE A 374 7.53 -16.66 -3.46
N GLY A 375 6.96 -16.98 -4.63
CA GLY A 375 7.35 -16.39 -5.92
C GLY A 375 6.62 -15.12 -6.34
N ASP A 376 5.41 -14.86 -5.84
CA ASP A 376 4.63 -13.67 -6.23
C ASP A 376 4.92 -12.50 -5.28
N ARG A 377 5.80 -11.57 -5.68
CA ARG A 377 6.25 -10.46 -4.81
C ARG A 377 5.61 -9.10 -5.12
N MET A 378 4.46 -9.10 -5.81
CA MET A 378 3.69 -7.88 -6.02
C MET A 378 2.80 -7.59 -4.79
N PHE A 379 3.40 -7.04 -3.74
CA PHE A 379 2.68 -6.60 -2.55
C PHE A 379 2.09 -5.19 -2.70
N TYR A 380 2.61 -4.42 -3.65
CA TYR A 380 2.20 -3.06 -4.00
C TYR A 380 2.54 -2.80 -5.47
N ARG A 381 1.97 -1.72 -6.03
CA ARG A 381 2.28 -1.18 -7.36
C ARG A 381 2.78 0.27 -7.24
N ASP A 382 2.89 0.98 -8.35
CA ASP A 382 3.33 2.37 -8.48
C ASP A 382 2.30 3.37 -7.94
N TRP A 383 1.93 3.22 -6.66
CA TRP A 383 0.90 4.02 -6.01
C TRP A 383 1.25 5.52 -5.99
N TRP A 384 2.54 5.87 -6.02
CA TRP A 384 3.03 7.25 -6.08
C TRP A 384 2.67 7.98 -7.39
N ASN A 385 2.40 7.24 -8.47
CA ASN A 385 1.94 7.77 -9.75
C ASN A 385 0.42 7.89 -9.85
N SER A 386 -0.32 7.61 -8.76
CA SER A 386 -1.77 7.62 -8.78
C SER A 386 -2.33 9.04 -8.97
N THR A 387 -3.26 9.20 -9.91
CA THR A 387 -4.00 10.47 -10.11
C THR A 387 -5.35 10.49 -9.39
N SER A 388 -5.83 9.34 -8.92
CA SER A 388 -7.08 9.19 -8.16
C SER A 388 -6.86 8.44 -6.85
N PHE A 389 -7.70 8.74 -5.84
CA PHE A 389 -7.71 7.96 -4.59
C PHE A 389 -8.13 6.50 -4.83
N SER A 390 -9.00 6.25 -5.82
CA SER A 390 -9.38 4.89 -6.21
C SER A 390 -8.17 4.07 -6.68
N ASN A 391 -7.32 4.65 -7.53
CA ASN A 391 -6.09 3.98 -7.96
C ASN A 391 -5.10 3.80 -6.80
N TYR A 392 -4.96 4.81 -5.93
CA TYR A 392 -4.11 4.72 -4.76
C TYR A 392 -4.50 3.54 -3.84
N TYR A 393 -5.78 3.42 -3.46
CA TYR A 393 -6.22 2.33 -2.59
C TYR A 393 -6.02 0.93 -3.19
N ARG A 394 -6.09 0.80 -4.52
CA ARG A 394 -5.85 -0.46 -5.24
C ARG A 394 -4.37 -0.84 -5.33
N THR A 395 -3.47 0.14 -5.30
CA THR A 395 -2.04 -0.03 -5.61
C THR A 395 -1.13 0.05 -4.39
N TRP A 396 -1.55 0.74 -3.33
CA TRP A 396 -0.76 0.94 -2.10
C TRP A 396 -0.44 -0.38 -1.38
N ASN A 397 -1.47 -1.15 -1.02
CA ASN A 397 -1.34 -2.45 -0.35
C ASN A 397 -2.20 -3.49 -1.07
N VAL A 398 -1.63 -4.10 -2.11
CA VAL A 398 -2.31 -5.08 -2.95
C VAL A 398 -2.73 -6.31 -2.15
N VAL A 399 -1.97 -6.67 -1.09
CA VAL A 399 -2.29 -7.84 -0.27
C VAL A 399 -3.63 -7.69 0.47
N VAL A 400 -3.84 -6.55 1.12
CA VAL A 400 -5.10 -6.25 1.82
C VAL A 400 -6.21 -5.90 0.84
N HIS A 401 -5.89 -5.13 -0.20
CA HIS A 401 -6.84 -4.78 -1.24
C HIS A 401 -7.43 -6.02 -1.91
N ASP A 402 -6.61 -7.00 -2.30
CA ASP A 402 -7.10 -8.21 -2.98
C ASP A 402 -7.99 -9.05 -2.07
N TRP A 403 -7.72 -9.08 -0.75
CA TRP A 403 -8.59 -9.74 0.23
C TRP A 403 -9.94 -9.03 0.34
N LEU A 404 -9.94 -7.71 0.51
CA LEU A 404 -11.16 -6.90 0.59
C LEU A 404 -11.98 -7.02 -0.70
N TYR A 405 -11.33 -6.96 -1.85
CA TYR A 405 -11.97 -7.08 -3.15
C TYR A 405 -12.59 -8.48 -3.35
N SER A 406 -11.84 -9.55 -3.05
CA SER A 406 -12.29 -10.92 -3.32
C SER A 406 -13.37 -11.39 -2.35
N TYR A 407 -13.30 -10.97 -1.08
CA TYR A 407 -14.12 -11.55 -0.01
C TYR A 407 -15.16 -10.60 0.58
N VAL A 408 -14.96 -9.29 0.50
CA VAL A 408 -15.94 -8.31 1.00
C VAL A 408 -16.71 -7.71 -0.17
N TYR A 409 -16.01 -7.21 -1.19
CA TYR A 409 -16.64 -6.57 -2.34
C TYR A 409 -17.38 -7.58 -3.22
N GLN A 410 -16.71 -8.64 -3.70
CA GLN A 410 -17.32 -9.60 -4.62
C GLN A 410 -18.45 -10.39 -3.95
N ASP A 411 -18.25 -10.87 -2.72
CA ASP A 411 -19.29 -11.59 -1.99
C ASP A 411 -20.44 -10.65 -1.58
N GLY A 412 -20.15 -9.42 -1.14
CA GLY A 412 -21.17 -8.41 -0.86
C GLY A 412 -21.98 -8.05 -2.11
N LEU A 413 -21.32 -7.93 -3.27
CA LEU A 413 -21.98 -7.67 -4.54
C LEU A 413 -22.87 -8.86 -4.96
N TRP A 414 -22.41 -10.09 -4.73
CA TRP A 414 -23.20 -11.30 -4.98
C TRP A 414 -24.44 -11.37 -4.08
N LEU A 415 -24.28 -11.08 -2.77
CA LEU A 415 -25.38 -11.05 -1.80
C LEU A 415 -26.42 -9.95 -2.11
N LEU A 416 -25.96 -8.80 -2.63
CA LEU A 416 -26.83 -7.67 -3.00
C LEU A 416 -27.38 -7.75 -4.44
N GLY A 417 -27.29 -8.92 -5.10
CA GLY A 417 -27.89 -9.14 -6.41
C GLY A 417 -27.21 -8.38 -7.57
N GLY A 418 -25.92 -8.06 -7.46
CA GLY A 418 -25.08 -7.54 -8.55
C GLY A 418 -25.33 -6.08 -8.98
N ARG A 419 -26.46 -5.48 -8.58
CA ARG A 419 -26.87 -4.13 -9.00
C ARG A 419 -26.37 -3.02 -8.06
N ALA A 420 -26.14 -3.31 -6.79
CA ALA A 420 -25.77 -2.31 -5.78
C ALA A 420 -24.24 -2.09 -5.63
N ARG A 421 -23.54 -1.76 -6.74
CA ARG A 421 -22.08 -1.56 -6.73
C ARG A 421 -21.61 -0.49 -5.75
N GLY A 422 -22.35 0.62 -5.64
CA GLY A 422 -22.05 1.70 -4.70
C GLY A 422 -22.17 1.27 -3.24
N ALA A 423 -23.21 0.51 -2.89
CA ALA A 423 -23.39 -0.01 -1.54
C ALA A 423 -22.31 -1.03 -1.16
N ALA A 424 -21.94 -1.93 -2.09
CA ALA A 424 -20.83 -2.87 -1.88
C ALA A 424 -19.50 -2.12 -1.68
N MET A 425 -19.25 -1.06 -2.46
CA MET A 425 -18.05 -0.22 -2.30
C MET A 425 -18.04 0.49 -0.94
N LEU A 426 -19.15 1.13 -0.54
CA LEU A 426 -19.27 1.78 0.77
C LEU A 426 -19.08 0.79 1.92
N GLY A 427 -19.61 -0.42 1.79
CA GLY A 427 -19.41 -1.51 2.75
C GLY A 427 -17.94 -1.88 2.93
N VAL A 428 -17.17 -1.95 1.84
CA VAL A 428 -15.72 -2.20 1.90
C VAL A 428 -14.99 -1.06 2.60
N PHE A 429 -15.31 0.19 2.28
CA PHE A 429 -14.73 1.35 2.96
C PHE A 429 -15.07 1.37 4.45
N LEU A 430 -16.31 1.06 4.83
CA LEU A 430 -16.75 0.98 6.21
C LEU A 430 -16.00 -0.10 6.99
N VAL A 431 -15.92 -1.32 6.45
CA VAL A 431 -15.16 -2.41 7.07
C VAL A 431 -13.70 -2.01 7.24
N SER A 432 -13.09 -1.42 6.21
CA SER A 432 -11.71 -0.96 6.28
C SER A 432 -11.52 0.12 7.35
N ALA A 433 -12.36 1.15 7.37
CA ALA A 433 -12.25 2.27 8.30
C ALA A 433 -12.45 1.85 9.76
N VAL A 434 -13.42 0.96 10.03
CA VAL A 434 -13.66 0.40 11.37
C VAL A 434 -12.47 -0.43 11.84
N VAL A 435 -11.86 -1.25 10.97
CA VAL A 435 -10.69 -2.06 11.35
C VAL A 435 -9.46 -1.18 11.59
N HIS A 436 -9.25 -0.11 10.80
CA HIS A 436 -8.16 0.83 11.08
C HIS A 436 -8.37 1.55 12.40
N GLU A 437 -9.58 2.05 12.67
CA GLU A 437 -9.90 2.70 13.95
C GLU A 437 -9.75 1.72 15.14
N TYR A 438 -10.17 0.47 14.96
CA TYR A 438 -9.93 -0.60 15.93
C TYR A 438 -8.44 -0.75 16.24
N ILE A 439 -7.58 -0.83 15.21
CA ILE A 439 -6.14 -0.93 15.40
C ILE A 439 -5.61 0.27 16.18
N PHE A 440 -5.93 1.50 15.76
CA PHE A 440 -5.47 2.71 16.46
C PHE A 440 -5.97 2.76 17.91
N CYS A 441 -7.24 2.43 18.14
CA CYS A 441 -7.85 2.45 19.46
C CYS A 441 -7.13 1.51 20.44
N PHE A 442 -6.81 0.28 20.03
CA PHE A 442 -6.15 -0.68 20.92
C PHE A 442 -4.65 -0.41 21.04
N VAL A 443 -3.99 0.07 20.00
CA VAL A 443 -2.57 0.46 20.05
C VAL A 443 -2.35 1.63 21.00
N LEU A 444 -3.19 2.66 20.91
CA LEU A 444 -3.10 3.86 21.75
C LEU A 444 -3.84 3.73 23.09
N GLY A 445 -4.72 2.74 23.24
CA GLY A 445 -5.47 2.50 24.49
C GLY A 445 -6.58 3.52 24.76
N PHE A 446 -7.04 4.24 23.75
CA PHE A 446 -8.18 5.16 23.83
C PHE A 446 -8.92 5.21 22.51
N PHE A 447 -10.21 5.57 22.55
CA PHE A 447 -11.01 5.72 21.35
C PHE A 447 -11.02 7.18 20.90
N TYR A 448 -10.54 7.45 19.68
CA TYR A 448 -10.60 8.78 19.08
C TYR A 448 -10.74 8.65 17.55
N PRO A 449 -11.98 8.77 17.01
CA PRO A 449 -12.36 8.28 15.67
C PRO A 449 -11.87 9.12 14.49
N VAL A 450 -10.66 9.67 14.56
CA VAL A 450 -10.06 10.48 13.51
C VAL A 450 -9.84 9.67 12.25
N MET A 451 -9.31 8.45 12.37
CA MET A 451 -9.05 7.57 11.22
C MET A 451 -10.35 7.13 10.55
N LEU A 452 -11.37 6.77 11.35
CA LEU A 452 -12.71 6.46 10.86
C LEU A 452 -13.29 7.61 10.03
N MET A 453 -13.24 8.84 10.54
CA MET A 453 -13.77 10.02 9.86
C MET A 453 -12.95 10.39 8.62
N LEU A 454 -11.62 10.29 8.69
CA LEU A 454 -10.73 10.56 7.54
C LEU A 454 -11.00 9.59 6.39
N PHE A 455 -11.20 8.30 6.68
CA PHE A 455 -11.48 7.30 5.64
C PHE A 455 -12.90 7.38 5.09
N LEU A 456 -13.92 7.49 5.95
CA LEU A 456 -15.31 7.46 5.51
C LEU A 456 -15.76 8.78 4.86
N VAL A 457 -15.47 9.91 5.51
CA VAL A 457 -15.92 11.22 5.04
C VAL A 457 -15.02 11.69 3.91
N PHE A 458 -13.73 11.85 4.19
CA PHE A 458 -12.81 12.37 3.18
C PHE A 458 -12.47 11.31 2.14
N GLY A 459 -12.06 10.10 2.54
CA GLY A 459 -11.74 9.02 1.59
C GLY A 459 -12.93 8.64 0.70
N GLY A 460 -14.13 8.54 1.28
CA GLY A 460 -15.37 8.31 0.54
C GLY A 460 -15.67 9.43 -0.46
N LEU A 461 -15.72 10.68 0.00
CA LEU A 461 -15.99 11.84 -0.85
C LEU A 461 -14.94 12.00 -1.97
N LEU A 462 -13.66 11.87 -1.63
CA LEU A 462 -12.55 12.00 -2.57
C LEU A 462 -12.55 10.87 -3.60
N ASN A 463 -12.95 9.65 -3.24
CA ASN A 463 -13.07 8.55 -4.20
C ASN A 463 -14.22 8.78 -5.22
N PHE A 464 -15.30 9.46 -4.83
CA PHE A 464 -16.36 9.86 -5.75
C PHE A 464 -15.99 11.09 -6.59
N MET A 465 -15.30 12.07 -5.99
CA MET A 465 -14.92 13.33 -6.64
C MET A 465 -13.73 13.17 -7.60
N MET A 466 -12.67 12.46 -7.18
CA MET A 466 -11.46 12.23 -7.99
C MET A 466 -11.61 10.95 -8.81
N HIS A 467 -12.37 11.04 -9.90
CA HIS A 467 -12.64 9.90 -10.76
C HIS A 467 -11.42 9.48 -11.61
N ASP A 468 -11.33 8.18 -11.93
CA ASP A 468 -10.22 7.57 -12.71
C ASP A 468 -10.03 8.15 -14.13
N ARG A 469 -10.99 8.94 -14.63
CA ARG A 469 -10.89 9.63 -15.92
C ARG A 469 -9.95 10.85 -15.87
N HIS A 470 -9.64 11.34 -14.69
CA HIS A 470 -8.71 12.45 -14.51
C HIS A 470 -7.28 11.93 -14.48
N THR A 471 -6.58 12.05 -15.61
CA THR A 471 -5.21 11.51 -15.81
C THR A 471 -4.12 12.58 -15.82
N GLY A 472 -4.47 13.86 -15.67
CA GLY A 472 -3.51 14.97 -15.70
C GLY A 472 -2.56 15.00 -14.48
N PRO A 473 -1.34 15.51 -14.62
CA PRO A 473 -0.34 15.56 -13.54
C PRO A 473 -0.79 16.42 -12.34
N ALA A 474 -1.64 17.43 -12.57
CA ALA A 474 -2.22 18.25 -11.50
C ALA A 474 -3.01 17.40 -10.48
N TRP A 475 -3.65 16.31 -10.92
CA TRP A 475 -4.39 15.41 -10.04
C TRP A 475 -3.47 14.57 -9.15
N ASN A 476 -2.29 14.20 -9.65
CA ASN A 476 -1.27 13.56 -8.83
C ASN A 476 -0.74 14.53 -7.76
N VAL A 477 -0.46 15.79 -8.11
CA VAL A 477 -0.06 16.83 -7.13
C VAL A 477 -1.14 17.05 -6.07
N LEU A 478 -2.40 17.16 -6.48
CA LEU A 478 -3.53 17.30 -5.56
C LEU A 478 -3.64 16.08 -4.63
N MET A 479 -3.51 14.87 -5.17
CA MET A 479 -3.52 13.64 -4.39
C MET A 479 -2.42 13.65 -3.32
N TRP A 480 -1.20 14.01 -3.68
CA TRP A 480 -0.09 14.12 -2.75
C TRP A 480 -0.31 15.20 -1.69
N THR A 481 -0.85 16.35 -2.07
CA THR A 481 -1.16 17.44 -1.11
C THR A 481 -2.21 16.98 -0.09
N LEU A 482 -3.27 16.30 -0.55
CA LEU A 482 -4.29 15.75 0.34
C LEU A 482 -3.75 14.61 1.21
N LEU A 483 -2.86 13.76 0.68
CA LEU A 483 -2.21 12.71 1.45
C LEU A 483 -1.31 13.30 2.54
N PHE A 484 -0.52 14.34 2.23
CA PHE A 484 0.33 15.04 3.20
C PHE A 484 -0.51 15.64 4.32
N LEU A 485 -1.55 16.39 3.96
CA LEU A 485 -2.44 17.00 4.94
C LEU A 485 -3.15 15.96 5.80
N GLY A 486 -3.63 14.85 5.21
CA GLY A 486 -4.25 13.75 5.93
C GLY A 486 -3.31 13.10 6.95
N GLN A 487 -2.05 12.85 6.58
CA GLN A 487 -1.02 12.34 7.51
C GLN A 487 -0.72 13.34 8.63
N GLY A 488 -0.64 14.64 8.31
CA GLY A 488 -0.45 15.70 9.32
C GLY A 488 -1.58 15.76 10.34
N ILE A 489 -2.84 15.70 9.87
CA ILE A 489 -4.04 15.64 10.74
C ILE A 489 -3.98 14.41 11.63
N GLN A 490 -3.68 13.25 11.06
CA GLN A 490 -3.65 11.98 11.80
C GLN A 490 -2.60 12.01 12.92
N VAL A 491 -1.34 12.34 12.59
CA VAL A 491 -0.26 12.39 13.57
C VAL A 491 -0.53 13.47 14.62
N SER A 492 -0.97 14.66 14.21
CA SER A 492 -1.25 15.76 15.14
C SER A 492 -2.32 15.39 16.17
N LEU A 493 -3.48 14.96 15.70
CA LEU A 493 -4.62 14.69 16.57
C LEU A 493 -4.39 13.51 17.51
N TYR A 494 -3.79 12.41 17.03
CA TYR A 494 -3.48 11.27 17.90
C TYR A 494 -2.37 11.57 18.91
N CYS A 495 -1.32 12.31 18.52
CA CYS A 495 -0.26 12.71 19.45
C CYS A 495 -0.79 13.68 20.51
N GLN A 496 -1.56 14.71 20.12
CA GLN A 496 -2.18 15.64 21.07
C GLN A 496 -3.05 14.91 22.10
N GLU A 497 -3.92 13.99 21.65
CA GLU A 497 -4.77 13.23 22.55
C GLU A 497 -3.96 12.32 23.49
N TRP A 498 -2.90 11.69 22.98
CA TRP A 498 -2.02 10.86 23.80
C TRP A 498 -1.32 11.66 24.90
N TYR A 499 -0.77 12.84 24.58
CA TYR A 499 -0.11 13.69 25.58
C TYR A 499 -1.11 14.34 26.54
N ALA A 500 -2.27 14.78 26.06
CA ALA A 500 -3.32 15.35 26.91
C ALA A 500 -3.81 14.34 27.97
N ARG A 501 -3.95 13.06 27.62
CA ARG A 501 -4.34 11.99 28.56
C ARG A 501 -3.27 11.69 29.61
N ARG A 502 -1.99 11.89 29.28
CA ARG A 502 -0.90 11.75 30.26
C ARG A 502 -0.80 12.95 31.19
N HIS A 503 -1.08 14.15 30.67
CA HIS A 503 -1.05 15.37 31.46
C HIS A 503 -2.23 15.47 32.43
N CYS A 504 -3.44 15.13 31.95
CA CYS A 504 -4.68 15.12 32.71
C CYS A 504 -5.21 13.67 32.91
N PRO A 505 -4.64 12.87 33.85
CA PRO A 505 -5.11 11.50 34.07
C PRO A 505 -6.51 11.47 34.69
N LEU A 506 -7.31 10.48 34.27
CA LEU A 506 -8.65 10.23 34.82
C LEU A 506 -8.55 9.59 36.21
N PRO A 507 -9.22 10.12 37.26
CA PRO A 507 -9.27 9.49 38.58
C PRO A 507 -9.99 8.14 38.57
N GLN A 508 -10.96 7.96 37.66
CA GLN A 508 -11.65 6.70 37.40
C GLN A 508 -11.87 6.51 35.89
N THR A 509 -11.61 5.30 35.38
CA THR A 509 -11.85 4.95 33.97
C THR A 509 -13.33 4.64 33.75
N THR A 510 -14.15 5.67 33.57
CA THR A 510 -15.52 5.51 33.06
C THR A 510 -15.51 5.31 31.55
N PHE A 511 -16.51 4.61 31.00
CA PHE A 511 -16.68 4.46 29.55
C PHE A 511 -16.67 5.81 28.81
N TRP A 512 -17.39 6.80 29.35
CA TRP A 512 -17.41 8.15 28.80
C TRP A 512 -16.06 8.85 28.87
N GLY A 513 -15.23 8.57 29.89
CA GLY A 513 -13.85 9.07 29.96
C GLY A 513 -12.92 8.46 28.90
N LEU A 514 -13.23 7.27 28.38
CA LEU A 514 -12.48 6.64 27.30
C LEU A 514 -12.86 7.20 25.92
N VAL A 515 -14.14 7.51 25.71
CA VAL A 515 -14.69 7.98 24.43
C VAL A 515 -14.58 9.49 24.24
N THR A 516 -14.62 10.27 25.33
CA THR A 516 -14.57 11.74 25.25
C THR A 516 -13.12 12.21 25.04
N PRO A 517 -12.82 12.99 23.99
CA PRO A 517 -11.46 13.46 23.74
C PRO A 517 -11.03 14.46 24.81
N ARG A 518 -9.80 14.31 25.30
CA ARG A 518 -9.21 15.13 26.36
C ARG A 518 -8.43 16.32 25.84
N SER A 519 -7.91 16.23 24.63
CA SER A 519 -7.19 17.30 23.93
C SER A 519 -7.97 18.61 23.83
N TRP A 520 -9.30 18.57 23.94
CA TRP A 520 -10.19 19.72 23.83
C TRP A 520 -10.66 20.27 25.19
N SER A 521 -10.44 19.53 26.28
CA SER A 521 -11.03 19.82 27.61
C SER A 521 -10.02 19.88 28.77
N CYS A 522 -8.78 19.45 28.57
CA CYS A 522 -7.68 19.60 29.54
C CYS A 522 -7.24 21.07 29.53
N HIS A 523 -7.53 21.80 30.61
CA HIS A 523 -7.28 23.25 30.75
C HIS A 523 -6.41 23.62 31.96
N THR A 524 -5.74 22.67 32.59
CA THR A 524 -5.04 22.88 33.87
C THR A 524 -3.78 22.06 33.98
#